data_AF-V9EJY8-F1
#
_entry.id   AF-V9EJY8-F1
#
_cell.length_a   1.000
_cell.length_b   1.000
_cell.length_c   1.000
_cell.angle_alpha   90.00
_cell.angle_beta   90.00
_cell.angle_gamma   90.00
#
_symmetry.space_group_name_H-M   'P 1'
#
loop_
_entity.id
_entity.type
_entity.pdbx_description
1 polymer ?
#
loop_
_entity_poly.entity_id
_entity_poly.type
_entity_poly.pdbx_seq_one_letter_code
_entity_poly.pdbx_strand_id
1 'polypeptide(L)'
;MESVDWDELQKKVSEIKSNTVSAGSRAVYQNSYGRFIAWVFLNKTHLVVPAFAEKLGSISGLSLQQIRKRLKPLLDRDQSNPPLQFDAIEMNVFGAWLLTLQKADGSNHSFSAINTHRAGLFNLYRDYGHEMSPVMEKEMRQYFKGLKREMASAAARGEARVKTGKDPLSFELYRYLCERLLQCSSKDMMFARTYIIIAWNLMCRSANAFSIRYIHIEWSGDALCVYFAHQKNDQEGNRPRDPRHIYANPLKPELCPVLAIATFWATSSFIGDDRLFPGSNQYERFCKCL
;
A
#
# COMPACT_ATOMS: atom_id res chain seq x y z
N MET A 1 -17.15 43.13 4.39
CA MET A 1 -15.93 42.34 4.64
C MET A 1 -16.42 41.03 5.25
N GLU A 2 -16.52 39.97 4.45
CA GLU A 2 -17.02 38.67 4.94
C GLU A 2 -16.13 38.21 6.10
N SER A 3 -16.75 37.79 7.21
CA SER A 3 -16.00 37.30 8.36
C SER A 3 -15.28 36.02 7.97
N VAL A 4 -13.95 36.01 8.08
CA VAL A 4 -13.15 34.81 7.83
C VAL A 4 -13.42 33.79 8.95
N ASP A 5 -13.88 32.61 8.58
CA ASP A 5 -14.03 31.46 9.48
C ASP A 5 -12.65 30.85 9.76
N TRP A 6 -12.06 31.21 10.91
CA TRP A 6 -10.76 30.72 11.33
C TRP A 6 -10.78 29.23 11.71
N ASP A 7 -11.90 28.70 12.16
CA ASP A 7 -12.02 27.29 12.54
C ASP A 7 -11.98 26.40 11.30
N GLU A 8 -12.67 26.82 10.22
CA GLU A 8 -12.60 26.14 8.92
C GLU A 8 -11.17 26.15 8.36
N LEU A 9 -10.47 27.29 8.44
CA LEU A 9 -9.09 27.41 7.98
C LEU A 9 -8.14 26.52 8.79
N GLN A 10 -8.25 26.50 10.12
CA GLN A 10 -7.44 25.63 10.98
C GLN A 10 -7.68 24.15 10.69
N LYS A 11 -8.93 23.76 10.43
CA LYS A 11 -9.28 22.41 10.01
C LYS A 11 -8.61 22.06 8.69
N LYS A 12 -8.69 22.93 7.67
CA LYS A 12 -8.03 22.74 6.36
C LYS A 12 -6.51 22.63 6.50
N VAL A 13 -5.87 23.48 7.31
CA VAL A 13 -4.43 23.41 7.57
C VAL A 13 -4.05 22.08 8.21
N SER A 14 -4.85 21.60 9.16
CA SER A 14 -4.62 20.31 9.82
C SER A 14 -4.80 19.13 8.86
N GLU A 15 -5.80 19.18 7.99
CA GLU A 15 -6.02 18.19 6.93
C GLU A 15 -4.81 18.14 5.97
N ILE A 16 -4.32 19.29 5.50
CA ILE A 16 -3.14 19.40 4.64
C ILE A 16 -1.90 18.83 5.33
N LYS A 17 -1.63 19.22 6.58
CA LYS A 17 -0.51 18.67 7.37
C LYS A 17 -0.60 17.15 7.52
N SER A 18 -1.81 16.62 7.62
CA SER A 18 -2.03 15.17 7.72
C SER A 18 -1.81 14.43 6.40
N ASN A 19 -1.86 15.09 5.24
CA ASN A 19 -1.76 14.46 3.91
C ASN A 19 -0.37 13.92 3.53
N THR A 20 0.58 13.93 4.47
CA THR A 20 1.91 13.33 4.29
C THR A 20 1.90 11.80 4.23
N VAL A 21 0.82 11.14 4.67
CA VAL A 21 0.67 9.68 4.63
C VAL A 21 -0.74 9.29 4.18
N SER A 22 -0.84 8.44 3.16
CA SER A 22 -2.12 7.89 2.73
C SER A 22 -2.76 7.02 3.82
N ALA A 23 -4.10 7.01 3.91
CA ALA A 23 -4.83 6.23 4.92
C ALA A 23 -4.44 4.75 4.94
N GLY A 24 -4.25 4.14 3.76
CA GLY A 24 -3.78 2.75 3.65
C GLY A 24 -2.38 2.54 4.24
N SER A 25 -1.47 3.48 4.02
CA SER A 25 -0.11 3.41 4.60
C SER A 25 -0.16 3.61 6.12
N ARG A 26 -1.02 4.51 6.63
CA ARG A 26 -1.21 4.72 8.07
C ARG A 26 -1.65 3.43 8.77
N ALA A 27 -2.64 2.71 8.22
CA ALA A 27 -3.09 1.45 8.80
C ALA A 27 -1.97 0.39 8.84
N VAL A 28 -1.15 0.32 7.80
CA VAL A 28 0.02 -0.57 7.74
C VAL A 28 1.06 -0.20 8.79
N TYR A 29 1.37 1.09 8.93
CA TYR A 29 2.35 1.59 9.92
C TYR A 29 1.85 1.40 11.36
N GLN A 30 0.59 1.71 11.65
CA GLN A 30 -0.01 1.47 12.97
C GLN A 30 -0.04 0.00 13.35
N ASN A 31 -0.35 -0.89 12.40
CA ASN A 31 -0.24 -2.32 12.63
C ASN A 31 1.21 -2.72 12.95
N SER A 32 2.17 -2.17 12.22
CA SER A 32 3.60 -2.41 12.44
C SER A 32 4.08 -1.95 13.81
N TYR A 33 3.97 -0.66 14.13
CA TYR A 33 4.47 -0.16 15.41
C TYR A 33 3.63 -0.69 16.59
N GLY A 34 2.35 -1.02 16.40
CA GLY A 34 1.56 -1.72 17.40
C GLY A 34 2.10 -3.12 17.73
N ARG A 35 2.69 -3.83 16.76
CA ARG A 35 3.43 -5.09 17.02
C ARG A 35 4.71 -4.84 17.81
N PHE A 36 5.43 -3.78 17.47
CA PHE A 36 6.66 -3.39 18.17
C PHE A 36 6.37 -3.02 19.63
N ILE A 37 5.39 -2.14 19.87
CA ILE A 37 4.97 -1.74 21.23
C ILE A 37 4.53 -2.96 22.03
N ALA A 38 3.70 -3.86 21.47
CA ALA A 38 3.29 -5.08 22.15
C ALA A 38 4.49 -5.95 22.57
N TRP A 39 5.52 -6.04 21.72
CA TRP A 39 6.75 -6.76 22.04
C TRP A 39 7.57 -6.05 23.12
N VAL A 40 7.65 -4.71 23.09
CA VAL A 40 8.31 -3.91 24.14
C VAL A 40 7.63 -4.10 25.49
N PHE A 41 6.30 -4.10 25.52
CA PHE A 41 5.51 -4.40 26.73
C PHE A 41 5.84 -5.75 27.35
N LEU A 42 6.14 -6.77 26.54
CA LEU A 42 6.48 -8.11 27.02
C LEU A 42 7.94 -8.26 27.43
N ASN A 43 8.86 -7.57 26.75
CA ASN A 43 10.29 -7.89 26.83
C ASN A 43 11.16 -6.75 27.38
N LYS A 44 10.65 -5.52 27.38
CA LYS A 44 11.39 -4.28 27.67
C LYS A 44 10.48 -3.25 28.39
N THR A 45 9.82 -3.68 29.47
CA THR A 45 8.84 -2.87 30.22
C THR A 45 9.35 -1.51 30.68
N HIS A 46 10.66 -1.38 30.98
CA HIS A 46 11.29 -0.12 31.35
C HIS A 46 11.23 0.96 30.25
N LEU A 47 11.02 0.58 28.99
CA LEU A 47 10.87 1.52 27.87
C LEU A 47 9.42 2.00 27.69
N VAL A 48 8.48 1.45 28.43
CA VAL A 48 7.07 1.85 28.38
C VAL A 48 6.85 3.06 29.30
N VAL A 49 6.04 4.02 28.88
CA VAL A 49 5.64 5.13 29.74
C VAL A 49 4.67 4.61 30.82
N PRO A 50 4.92 4.83 32.12
CA PRO A 50 4.08 4.27 33.19
C PRO A 50 2.59 4.60 33.06
N ALA A 51 2.24 5.85 32.77
CA ALA A 51 0.86 6.28 32.58
C ALA A 51 0.15 5.55 31.41
N PHE A 52 0.89 5.21 30.35
CA PHE A 52 0.35 4.43 29.24
C PHE A 52 0.21 2.94 29.61
N ALA A 53 1.15 2.41 30.41
CA ALA A 53 1.06 1.04 30.92
C ALA A 53 -0.16 0.82 31.81
N GLU A 54 -0.49 1.80 32.67
CA GLU A 54 -1.69 1.77 33.51
C GLU A 54 -2.97 1.69 32.67
N LYS A 55 -3.06 2.47 31.58
CA LYS A 55 -4.20 2.44 30.64
C LYS A 55 -4.36 1.08 29.96
N LEU A 56 -3.26 0.41 29.62
CA LEU A 56 -3.31 -0.93 29.02
C LEU A 56 -3.73 -2.00 30.05
N GLY A 57 -3.39 -1.77 31.32
CA GLY A 57 -3.63 -2.67 32.43
C GLY A 57 -2.73 -3.91 32.42
N SER A 58 -3.06 -4.89 33.26
CA SER A 58 -2.27 -6.12 33.37
C SER A 58 -2.27 -6.93 32.07
N ILE A 59 -1.06 -7.29 31.62
CA ILE A 59 -0.80 -8.12 30.45
C ILE A 59 -0.39 -9.56 30.80
N SER A 60 -0.36 -9.91 32.09
CA SER A 60 0.04 -11.24 32.56
C SER A 60 -0.85 -12.33 31.95
N GLY A 61 -0.22 -13.34 31.35
CA GLY A 61 -0.92 -14.46 30.71
C GLY A 61 -1.56 -14.13 29.35
N LEU A 62 -1.39 -12.92 28.81
CA LEU A 62 -1.90 -12.59 27.48
C LEU A 62 -0.90 -12.97 26.39
N SER A 63 -1.43 -13.53 25.31
CA SER A 63 -0.69 -13.68 24.05
C SER A 63 -0.40 -12.32 23.40
N LEU A 64 0.62 -12.26 22.55
CA LEU A 64 0.95 -11.07 21.76
C LEU A 64 -0.26 -10.55 20.95
N GLN A 65 -1.11 -11.44 20.46
CA GLN A 65 -2.32 -11.07 19.72
C GLN A 65 -3.37 -10.38 20.60
N GLN A 66 -3.57 -10.87 21.83
CA GLN A 66 -4.49 -10.26 22.80
C GLN A 66 -3.99 -8.89 23.25
N ILE A 67 -2.69 -8.75 23.52
CA ILE A 67 -2.06 -7.47 23.87
C ILE A 67 -2.26 -6.46 22.74
N ARG A 68 -1.99 -6.84 21.49
CA ARG A 68 -2.21 -5.97 20.32
C ARG A 68 -3.66 -5.53 20.17
N LYS A 69 -4.61 -6.42 20.45
CA LYS A 69 -6.04 -6.09 20.40
C LYS A 69 -6.40 -5.02 21.42
N ARG A 70 -5.82 -5.07 22.64
CA ARG A 70 -5.99 -4.04 23.68
C ARG A 70 -5.24 -2.75 23.37
N LEU A 71 -4.06 -2.83 22.78
CA LEU A 71 -3.26 -1.65 22.40
C LEU A 71 -3.92 -0.83 21.30
N LYS A 72 -4.54 -1.48 20.30
CA LYS A 72 -5.08 -0.80 19.11
C LYS A 72 -5.94 0.45 19.41
N PRO A 73 -6.94 0.41 20.31
CA PRO A 73 -7.72 1.61 20.63
C PRO A 73 -6.94 2.68 21.40
N LEU A 74 -5.84 2.34 22.07
CA LEU A 74 -5.00 3.27 22.83
C LEU A 74 -3.95 3.98 21.96
N LEU A 75 -3.73 3.51 20.73
CA LEU A 75 -2.80 4.12 19.78
C LEU A 75 -3.50 5.21 18.96
N ASP A 76 -4.01 6.22 19.66
CA ASP A 76 -4.84 7.32 19.14
C ASP A 76 -4.04 8.47 18.50
N ARG A 77 -2.73 8.53 18.78
CA ARG A 77 -1.78 9.59 18.35
C ARG A 77 -1.94 10.89 19.15
N ASP A 78 -2.47 10.79 20.37
CA ASP A 78 -2.42 11.89 21.33
C ASP A 78 -0.96 12.07 21.80
N GLN A 79 -0.35 13.19 21.42
CA GLN A 79 1.04 13.52 21.76
C GLN A 79 1.25 13.67 23.27
N SER A 80 0.20 13.94 24.04
CA SER A 80 0.27 14.01 25.51
C SER A 80 0.33 12.63 26.18
N ASN A 81 0.10 11.56 25.41
CA ASN A 81 0.01 10.20 25.91
C ASN A 81 0.91 9.22 25.10
N PRO A 82 2.23 9.43 25.08
CA PRO A 82 3.13 8.57 24.33
C PRO A 82 3.18 7.14 24.92
N PRO A 83 3.22 6.09 24.07
CA PRO A 83 3.26 4.71 24.53
C PRO A 83 4.64 4.29 25.07
N LEU A 84 5.71 4.94 24.61
CA LEU A 84 7.09 4.56 24.87
C LEU A 84 7.93 5.79 25.25
N GLN A 85 9.00 5.55 26.00
CA GLN A 85 10.04 6.54 26.30
C GLN A 85 10.95 6.69 25.06
N PHE A 86 10.57 7.56 24.14
CA PHE A 86 11.19 7.68 22.81
C PHE A 86 12.70 7.94 22.83
N ASP A 87 13.20 8.68 23.82
CA ASP A 87 14.63 8.99 23.97
C ASP A 87 15.47 7.78 24.43
N ALA A 88 14.83 6.76 25.01
CA ALA A 88 15.49 5.54 25.47
C ALA A 88 15.44 4.39 24.45
N ILE A 89 14.76 4.58 23.31
CA ILE A 89 14.67 3.53 22.29
C ILE A 89 15.95 3.53 21.45
N GLU A 90 16.71 2.45 21.58
CA GLU A 90 17.93 2.22 20.81
C GLU A 90 17.70 1.31 19.60
N MET A 91 18.61 1.36 18.62
CA MET A 91 18.53 0.52 17.42
C MET A 91 18.68 -0.98 17.74
N ASN A 92 19.43 -1.35 18.77
CA ASN A 92 19.57 -2.75 19.21
C ASN A 92 18.22 -3.36 19.65
N VAL A 93 17.35 -2.58 20.33
CA VAL A 93 16.01 -3.00 20.78
C VAL A 93 15.12 -3.22 19.57
N PHE A 94 15.10 -2.26 18.65
CA PHE A 94 14.31 -2.38 17.42
C PHE A 94 14.82 -3.52 16.53
N GLY A 95 16.13 -3.66 16.38
CA GLY A 95 16.78 -4.73 15.62
C GLY A 95 16.47 -6.12 16.20
N ALA A 96 16.59 -6.28 17.52
CA ALA A 96 16.24 -7.52 18.20
C ALA A 96 14.77 -7.90 17.96
N TRP A 97 13.84 -6.93 18.03
CA TRP A 97 12.45 -7.18 17.70
C TRP A 97 12.27 -7.65 16.25
N LEU A 98 12.94 -7.02 15.28
CA LEU A 98 12.86 -7.43 13.87
C LEU A 98 13.28 -8.89 13.68
N LEU A 99 14.28 -9.37 14.42
CA LEU A 99 14.74 -10.76 14.37
C LEU A 99 13.73 -11.76 14.95
N THR A 100 12.79 -11.31 15.80
CA THR A 100 11.69 -12.15 16.29
C THR A 100 10.56 -12.33 15.28
N LEU A 101 10.58 -11.60 14.15
CA LEU A 101 9.52 -11.65 13.15
C LEU A 101 9.77 -12.80 12.17
N GLN A 102 8.91 -13.81 12.24
CA GLN A 102 8.87 -14.92 11.29
C GLN A 102 7.48 -15.07 10.66
N LYS A 103 7.44 -15.66 9.48
CA LYS A 103 6.19 -16.10 8.86
C LYS A 103 5.64 -17.33 9.59
N ALA A 104 4.37 -17.67 9.30
CA ALA A 104 3.73 -18.86 9.86
C ALA A 104 4.44 -20.17 9.51
N ASP A 105 5.17 -20.21 8.39
CA ASP A 105 6.00 -21.33 7.95
C ASP A 105 7.41 -21.35 8.58
N GLY A 106 7.70 -20.46 9.53
CA GLY A 106 9.01 -20.30 10.16
C GLY A 106 10.06 -19.57 9.31
N SER A 107 9.75 -19.24 8.05
CA SER A 107 10.69 -18.54 7.18
C SER A 107 10.81 -17.05 7.51
N ASN A 108 11.98 -16.48 7.21
CA ASN A 108 12.23 -15.06 7.38
C ASN A 108 11.38 -14.21 6.42
N HIS A 109 11.07 -12.99 6.88
CA HIS A 109 10.41 -11.98 6.05
C HIS A 109 11.35 -11.46 4.95
N SER A 110 10.77 -10.99 3.83
CA SER A 110 11.53 -10.32 2.78
C SER A 110 12.04 -8.96 3.25
N PHE A 111 13.10 -8.46 2.60
CA PHE A 111 13.62 -7.12 2.90
C PHE A 111 12.54 -6.04 2.82
N SER A 112 11.65 -6.11 1.82
CA SER A 112 10.56 -5.15 1.67
C SER A 112 9.59 -5.18 2.85
N ALA A 113 9.27 -6.37 3.37
CA ALA A 113 8.38 -6.49 4.53
C ALA A 113 9.06 -5.95 5.80
N ILE A 114 10.34 -6.25 6.01
CA ILE A 114 11.12 -5.70 7.14
C ILE A 114 11.25 -4.17 7.03
N ASN A 115 11.44 -3.64 5.83
CA ASN A 115 11.52 -2.20 5.60
C ASN A 115 10.20 -1.46 5.85
N THR A 116 9.05 -2.14 5.74
CA THR A 116 7.77 -1.58 6.20
C THR A 116 7.79 -1.31 7.70
N HIS A 117 8.45 -2.15 8.49
CA HIS A 117 8.58 -1.93 9.93
C HIS A 117 9.44 -0.72 10.26
N ARG A 118 10.51 -0.49 9.49
CA ARG A 118 11.30 0.75 9.56
C ARG A 118 10.44 1.99 9.40
N ALA A 119 9.65 2.05 8.33
CA ALA A 119 8.73 3.16 8.07
C ALA A 119 7.66 3.28 9.18
N GLY A 120 7.21 2.14 9.72
CA GLY A 120 6.33 2.10 10.88
C GLY A 120 6.95 2.76 12.12
N LEU A 121 8.25 2.57 12.39
CA LEU A 121 8.92 3.23 13.52
C LEU A 121 9.03 4.74 13.31
N PHE A 122 9.45 5.21 12.13
CA PHE A 122 9.43 6.65 11.82
C PHE A 122 8.03 7.26 11.97
N ASN A 123 7.00 6.52 11.54
CA ASN A 123 5.62 6.98 11.70
C ASN A 123 5.20 7.02 13.18
N LEU A 124 5.69 6.11 14.02
CA LEU A 124 5.44 6.15 15.47
C LEU A 124 6.00 7.43 16.08
N TYR A 125 7.26 7.76 15.80
CA TYR A 125 7.88 9.01 16.26
C TYR A 125 7.07 10.24 15.80
N ARG A 126 6.76 10.31 14.51
CA ARG A 126 5.95 11.41 13.94
C ARG A 126 4.56 11.52 14.57
N ASP A 127 3.86 10.40 14.73
CA ASP A 127 2.48 10.38 15.24
C ASP A 127 2.40 10.93 16.67
N TYR A 128 3.44 10.73 17.48
CA TYR A 128 3.53 11.22 18.85
C TYR A 128 4.38 12.50 19.00
N GLY A 129 4.75 13.17 17.91
CA GLY A 129 5.45 14.46 17.96
C GLY A 129 6.90 14.38 18.41
N HIS A 130 7.54 13.21 18.32
CA HIS A 130 8.95 13.02 18.66
C HIS A 130 9.82 12.95 17.41
N GLU A 131 11.07 13.41 17.54
CA GLU A 131 12.11 13.26 16.51
C GLU A 131 13.05 12.11 16.87
N MET A 132 13.44 11.33 15.85
CA MET A 132 14.42 10.27 16.04
C MET A 132 15.82 10.90 16.12
N SER A 133 16.63 10.50 17.11
CA SER A 133 17.96 11.05 17.25
C SER A 133 18.84 10.76 16.02
N PRO A 134 19.75 11.67 15.63
CA PRO A 134 20.65 11.46 14.49
C PRO A 134 21.51 10.19 14.62
N VAL A 135 21.86 9.81 15.86
CA VAL A 135 22.60 8.59 16.16
C VAL A 135 21.77 7.36 15.83
N MET A 136 20.55 7.28 16.36
CA MET A 136 19.62 6.16 16.08
C MET A 136 19.31 6.05 14.59
N GLU A 137 19.10 7.18 13.91
CA GLU A 137 18.83 7.18 12.47
C GLU A 137 20.03 6.63 11.67
N LYS A 138 21.25 7.03 12.03
CA LYS A 138 22.49 6.53 11.41
C LYS A 138 22.65 5.03 11.62
N GLU A 139 22.48 4.54 12.86
CA GLU A 139 22.57 3.11 13.18
C GLU A 139 21.50 2.31 12.43
N MET A 140 20.27 2.83 12.36
CA MET A 140 19.20 2.21 11.59
C MET A 140 19.54 2.10 10.11
N ARG A 141 20.08 3.17 9.50
CA ARG A 141 20.54 3.13 8.11
C ARG A 141 21.63 2.08 7.90
N GLN A 142 22.58 1.96 8.83
CA GLN A 142 23.64 0.95 8.77
C GLN A 142 23.11 -0.48 8.91
N TYR A 143 22.23 -0.72 9.89
CA TYR A 143 21.60 -2.02 10.12
C TYR A 143 20.85 -2.52 8.88
N PHE A 144 19.96 -1.70 8.31
CA PHE A 144 19.19 -2.09 7.12
C PHE A 144 20.08 -2.28 5.88
N LYS A 145 21.20 -1.57 5.78
CA LYS A 145 22.21 -1.82 4.74
C LYS A 145 22.89 -3.18 4.94
N GLY A 146 23.24 -3.53 6.18
CA GLY A 146 23.80 -4.83 6.56
C GLY A 146 22.84 -5.97 6.23
N LEU A 147 21.59 -5.86 6.70
CA LEU A 147 20.54 -6.85 6.45
C LEU A 147 20.32 -7.09 4.94
N LYS A 148 20.27 -6.02 4.13
CA LYS A 148 20.13 -6.17 2.67
C LYS A 148 21.29 -6.94 2.04
N ARG A 149 22.52 -6.72 2.51
CA ARG A 149 23.72 -7.42 2.03
C ARG A 149 23.75 -8.88 2.46
N GLU A 150 23.34 -9.17 3.70
CA GLU A 150 23.23 -10.53 4.22
C GLU A 150 22.24 -11.34 3.39
N MET A 151 21.04 -10.79 3.14
CA MET A 151 20.02 -11.43 2.31
C MET A 151 20.50 -11.67 0.87
N ALA A 152 21.22 -10.71 0.29
CA ALA A 152 21.80 -10.87 -1.05
C ALA A 152 22.89 -11.97 -1.07
N SER A 153 23.70 -12.06 -0.02
CA SER A 153 24.75 -13.07 0.11
C SER A 153 24.16 -14.46 0.31
N ALA A 154 23.11 -14.59 1.12
CA ALA A 154 22.37 -15.84 1.29
C ALA A 154 21.75 -16.31 -0.05
N ALA A 155 21.19 -15.38 -0.84
CA ALA A 155 20.70 -15.71 -2.18
C ALA A 155 21.82 -16.17 -3.12
N ALA A 156 22.99 -15.52 -3.07
CA ALA A 156 24.15 -15.92 -3.87
C ALA A 156 24.69 -17.31 -3.47
N ARG A 157 24.59 -17.69 -2.19
CA ARG A 157 24.93 -19.03 -1.69
C ARG A 157 23.84 -20.09 -1.92
N GLY A 158 22.69 -19.72 -2.47
CA GLY A 158 21.56 -20.63 -2.68
C GLY A 158 20.72 -20.93 -1.44
N GLU A 159 20.97 -20.24 -0.32
CA GLU A 159 20.23 -20.37 0.94
C GLU A 159 18.87 -19.63 0.92
N ALA A 160 18.68 -18.74 -0.06
CA ALA A 160 17.46 -17.99 -0.25
C ALA A 160 17.07 -17.90 -1.73
N ARG A 161 15.77 -17.72 -2.00
CA ARG A 161 15.28 -17.53 -3.38
C ARG A 161 15.81 -16.20 -3.95
N VAL A 162 16.37 -16.28 -5.16
CA VAL A 162 16.81 -15.12 -5.94
C VAL A 162 15.61 -14.27 -6.39
N LYS A 163 14.54 -14.92 -6.86
CA LYS A 163 13.30 -14.24 -7.27
C LYS A 163 12.41 -14.00 -6.06
N THR A 164 12.01 -12.74 -5.87
CA THR A 164 11.03 -12.33 -4.87
C THR A 164 9.77 -11.82 -5.55
N GLY A 165 8.59 -12.19 -5.02
CA GLY A 165 7.29 -11.78 -5.57
C GLY A 165 6.55 -12.91 -6.24
N LYS A 166 5.41 -12.59 -6.86
CA LYS A 166 4.65 -13.53 -7.70
C LYS A 166 5.31 -13.60 -9.09
N ASP A 167 5.20 -14.76 -9.73
CA ASP A 167 5.61 -14.88 -11.12
C ASP A 167 4.74 -14.00 -12.03
N PRO A 168 5.31 -13.45 -13.11
CA PRO A 168 4.55 -12.66 -14.07
C PRO A 168 3.48 -13.53 -14.74
N LEU A 169 2.32 -12.93 -15.01
CA LEU A 169 1.30 -13.55 -15.85
C LEU A 169 1.89 -13.79 -17.25
N SER A 170 1.97 -15.04 -17.68
CA SER A 170 2.48 -15.35 -19.02
C SER A 170 1.54 -14.81 -20.09
N PHE A 171 2.08 -14.48 -21.27
CA PHE A 171 1.27 -14.01 -22.39
C PHE A 171 0.23 -15.06 -22.81
N GLU A 172 0.59 -16.34 -22.80
CA GLU A 172 -0.34 -17.42 -23.12
C GLU A 172 -1.50 -17.51 -22.14
N LEU A 173 -1.24 -17.37 -20.83
CA LEU A 173 -2.30 -17.37 -19.84
C LEU A 173 -3.16 -16.10 -19.93
N TYR A 174 -2.55 -14.94 -20.17
CA TYR A 174 -3.28 -13.69 -20.45
C TYR A 174 -4.23 -13.86 -21.64
N ARG A 175 -3.73 -14.38 -22.76
CA ARG A 175 -4.53 -14.63 -23.96
C ARG A 175 -5.66 -15.61 -23.70
N TYR A 176 -5.35 -16.75 -23.08
CA TYR A 176 -6.35 -17.76 -22.72
C TYR A 176 -7.48 -17.16 -21.88
N LEU A 177 -7.15 -16.37 -20.84
CA LEU A 177 -8.15 -15.69 -20.01
C LEU A 177 -9.02 -14.73 -20.83
N CYS A 178 -8.40 -13.90 -21.67
CA CYS A 178 -9.14 -12.94 -22.52
C CYS A 178 -10.06 -13.64 -23.53
N GLU A 179 -9.66 -14.77 -24.10
CA GLU A 179 -10.50 -15.61 -24.97
C GLU A 179 -11.69 -16.17 -24.23
N ARG A 180 -11.47 -16.79 -23.06
CA ARG A 180 -12.55 -17.39 -22.26
C ARG A 180 -13.55 -16.35 -21.79
N LEU A 181 -13.08 -15.21 -21.28
CA LEU A 181 -13.95 -14.15 -20.79
C LEU A 181 -14.76 -13.50 -21.91
N LEU A 182 -14.23 -13.43 -23.15
CA LEU A 182 -14.97 -12.91 -24.31
C LEU A 182 -16.15 -13.79 -24.69
N GLN A 183 -16.06 -15.10 -24.46
CA GLN A 183 -17.11 -16.07 -24.80
C GLN A 183 -18.28 -16.05 -23.79
N CYS A 184 -18.12 -15.35 -22.65
CA CYS A 184 -19.15 -15.25 -21.64
C CYS A 184 -20.10 -14.07 -21.91
N SER A 185 -21.41 -14.29 -21.75
CA SER A 185 -22.43 -13.23 -21.87
C SER A 185 -22.59 -12.36 -20.61
N SER A 186 -21.89 -12.68 -19.53
CA SER A 186 -21.98 -11.96 -18.25
C SER A 186 -21.30 -10.60 -18.30
N LYS A 187 -21.98 -9.56 -17.80
CA LYS A 187 -21.43 -8.20 -17.65
C LYS A 187 -20.18 -8.16 -16.77
N ASP A 188 -20.10 -9.02 -15.75
CA ASP A 188 -18.92 -9.10 -14.88
C ASP A 188 -17.72 -9.74 -15.59
N MET A 189 -17.96 -10.70 -16.49
CA MET A 189 -16.89 -11.28 -17.31
C MET A 189 -16.39 -10.28 -18.35
N MET A 190 -17.29 -9.49 -18.94
CA MET A 190 -16.93 -8.37 -19.82
C MET A 190 -16.12 -7.29 -19.10
N PHE A 191 -16.52 -6.94 -17.87
CA PHE A 191 -15.74 -6.09 -16.98
C PHE A 191 -14.34 -6.67 -16.73
N ALA A 192 -14.25 -7.93 -16.30
CA ALA A 192 -13.00 -8.59 -15.98
C ALA A 192 -12.06 -8.63 -17.19
N ARG A 193 -12.59 -8.98 -18.38
CA ARG A 193 -11.84 -8.97 -19.64
C ARG A 193 -11.26 -7.60 -19.92
N THR A 194 -12.11 -6.58 -19.86
CA THR A 194 -11.71 -5.19 -20.17
C THR A 194 -10.66 -4.70 -19.19
N TYR A 195 -10.85 -4.97 -17.90
CA TYR A 195 -9.88 -4.61 -16.88
C TYR A 195 -8.51 -5.28 -17.11
N ILE A 196 -8.45 -6.60 -17.36
CA ILE A 196 -7.17 -7.29 -17.59
C ILE A 196 -6.46 -6.72 -18.82
N ILE A 197 -7.20 -6.52 -19.93
CA ILE A 197 -6.63 -5.99 -21.18
C ILE A 197 -6.09 -4.56 -20.97
N ILE A 198 -6.81 -3.71 -20.24
CA ILE A 198 -6.38 -2.34 -19.94
C ILE A 198 -5.18 -2.34 -18.99
N ALA A 199 -5.20 -3.17 -17.94
CA ALA A 199 -4.07 -3.28 -17.02
C ALA A 199 -2.80 -3.79 -17.73
N TRP A 200 -2.96 -4.73 -18.66
CA TRP A 200 -1.87 -5.28 -19.48
C TRP A 200 -1.31 -4.22 -20.44
N ASN A 201 -2.14 -3.61 -21.28
CA ASN A 201 -1.67 -2.65 -22.28
C ASN A 201 -1.11 -1.36 -21.65
N LEU A 202 -1.69 -0.88 -20.54
CA LEU A 202 -1.18 0.29 -19.84
C LEU A 202 -0.04 -0.01 -18.86
N MET A 203 0.29 -1.29 -18.64
CA MET A 203 1.27 -1.77 -17.67
C MET A 203 1.08 -1.11 -16.29
N CYS A 204 -0.16 -1.14 -15.80
CA CYS A 204 -0.57 -0.34 -14.66
C CYS A 204 -1.08 -1.18 -13.48
N ARG A 205 -1.12 -0.55 -12.30
CA ARG A 205 -1.72 -1.16 -11.11
C ARG A 205 -3.24 -1.03 -11.19
N SER A 206 -3.96 -1.91 -10.52
CA SER A 206 -5.42 -1.88 -10.42
C SER A 206 -5.95 -0.52 -9.98
N ALA A 207 -5.30 0.11 -8.99
CA ALA A 207 -5.67 1.44 -8.52
C ALA A 207 -5.64 2.50 -9.64
N ASN A 208 -4.64 2.44 -10.52
CA ASN A 208 -4.56 3.36 -11.65
C ASN A 208 -5.66 3.05 -12.68
N ALA A 209 -5.84 1.78 -13.05
CA ALA A 209 -6.86 1.35 -14.00
C ALA A 209 -8.27 1.79 -13.55
N PHE A 210 -8.60 1.59 -12.28
CA PHE A 210 -9.91 1.95 -11.72
C PHE A 210 -10.09 3.44 -11.45
N SER A 211 -9.00 4.23 -11.49
CA SER A 211 -9.05 5.70 -11.41
C SER A 211 -9.12 6.40 -12.77
N ILE A 212 -9.04 5.65 -13.88
CA ILE A 212 -9.21 6.24 -15.21
C ILE A 212 -10.62 6.81 -15.31
N ARG A 213 -10.69 8.08 -15.70
CA ARG A 213 -11.93 8.82 -15.99
C ARG A 213 -12.01 9.09 -17.48
N TYR A 214 -13.20 9.35 -18.00
CA TYR A 214 -13.37 9.66 -19.43
C TYR A 214 -12.57 10.88 -19.87
N ILE A 215 -12.46 11.88 -19.00
CA ILE A 215 -11.63 13.07 -19.24
C ILE A 215 -10.12 12.78 -19.33
N HIS A 216 -9.68 11.57 -18.95
CA HIS A 216 -8.29 11.14 -19.08
C HIS A 216 -8.03 10.38 -20.39
N ILE A 217 -9.04 10.22 -21.25
CA ILE A 217 -8.96 9.43 -22.47
C ILE A 217 -9.15 10.36 -23.65
N GLU A 218 -8.23 10.30 -24.61
CA GLU A 218 -8.37 11.02 -25.88
C GLU A 218 -7.85 10.16 -27.05
N TRP A 219 -8.15 10.59 -28.27
CA TRP A 219 -7.56 10.02 -29.47
C TRP A 219 -6.47 10.96 -30.00
N SER A 220 -5.32 10.40 -30.32
CA SER A 220 -4.23 11.10 -31.00
C SER A 220 -3.70 10.23 -32.13
N GLY A 221 -3.94 10.64 -33.38
CA GLY A 221 -3.65 9.82 -34.55
C GLY A 221 -4.39 8.48 -34.51
N ASP A 222 -3.64 7.38 -34.57
CA ASP A 222 -4.13 6.01 -34.52
C ASP A 222 -4.11 5.39 -33.11
N ALA A 223 -3.73 6.17 -32.09
CA ALA A 223 -3.63 5.73 -30.71
C ALA A 223 -4.77 6.24 -29.84
N LEU A 224 -5.33 5.35 -29.02
CA LEU A 224 -6.13 5.75 -27.86
C LEU A 224 -5.15 6.08 -26.73
N CYS A 225 -5.21 7.31 -26.23
CA CYS A 225 -4.29 7.86 -25.26
C CYS A 225 -4.93 7.88 -23.87
N VAL A 226 -4.22 7.39 -22.85
CA VAL A 226 -4.70 7.40 -21.46
C VAL A 226 -3.73 8.16 -20.56
N TYR A 227 -4.23 9.21 -19.91
CA TYR A 227 -3.50 10.01 -18.93
C TYR A 227 -3.68 9.46 -17.52
N PHE A 228 -2.58 9.26 -16.80
CA PHE A 228 -2.65 8.97 -15.36
C PHE A 228 -2.54 10.26 -14.57
N ALA A 229 -3.67 10.71 -14.00
CA ALA A 229 -3.73 11.91 -13.16
C ALA A 229 -2.89 11.80 -11.88
N HIS A 230 -2.63 10.57 -11.42
CA HIS A 230 -1.87 10.30 -10.21
C HIS A 230 -1.12 8.98 -10.34
N GLN A 231 0.14 8.93 -9.87
CA GLN A 231 0.95 7.71 -9.88
C GLN A 231 1.67 7.51 -8.54
N LYS A 232 1.77 6.25 -8.08
CA LYS A 232 2.41 5.92 -6.80
C LYS A 232 3.84 6.47 -6.62
N ASN A 233 4.60 6.53 -7.71
CA ASN A 233 5.98 7.02 -7.78
C ASN A 233 6.08 8.53 -8.11
N ASP A 234 4.94 9.20 -8.25
CA ASP A 234 4.82 10.63 -8.48
C ASP A 234 3.58 11.16 -7.72
N GLN A 235 3.66 11.12 -6.38
CA GLN A 235 2.59 11.57 -5.50
C GLN A 235 2.37 13.08 -5.55
N GLU A 236 3.43 13.82 -5.86
CA GLU A 236 3.42 15.29 -5.95
C GLU A 236 2.98 15.76 -7.35
N GLY A 237 2.99 14.87 -8.36
CA GLY A 237 2.60 15.21 -9.72
C GLY A 237 3.64 16.06 -10.45
N ASN A 238 4.91 15.94 -10.06
CA ASN A 238 6.01 16.76 -10.59
C ASN A 238 6.51 16.26 -11.94
N ARG A 239 6.11 15.05 -12.37
CA ARG A 239 6.55 14.49 -13.64
C ARG A 239 5.61 14.94 -14.77
N PRO A 240 6.13 15.11 -15.99
CA PRO A 240 5.29 15.26 -17.18
C PRO A 240 4.25 14.14 -17.24
N ARG A 241 3.00 14.51 -17.54
CA ARG A 241 1.87 13.57 -17.64
C ARG A 241 1.76 13.08 -19.08
N ASP A 242 2.80 12.38 -19.54
CA ASP A 242 2.79 11.81 -20.88
C ASP A 242 1.68 10.75 -21.00
N PRO A 243 0.91 10.75 -22.11
CA PRO A 243 -0.13 9.75 -22.31
C PRO A 243 0.47 8.36 -22.53
N ARG A 244 -0.29 7.34 -22.13
CA ARG A 244 -0.01 5.96 -22.49
C ARG A 244 -0.84 5.59 -23.70
N HIS A 245 -0.16 5.28 -24.80
CA HIS A 245 -0.81 4.89 -26.05
C HIS A 245 -1.19 3.42 -26.03
N ILE A 246 -2.44 3.13 -26.39
CA ILE A 246 -2.95 1.78 -26.64
C ILE A 246 -3.59 1.73 -28.03
N TYR A 247 -3.38 0.61 -28.72
CA TYR A 247 -3.72 0.47 -30.12
C TYR A 247 -4.75 -0.64 -30.33
N ALA A 248 -5.58 -0.49 -31.36
CA ALA A 248 -6.49 -1.56 -31.78
C ALA A 248 -5.68 -2.78 -32.27
N ASN A 249 -6.21 -3.97 -32.02
CA ASN A 249 -5.66 -5.22 -32.56
C ASN A 249 -6.73 -5.97 -33.36
N PRO A 250 -6.93 -5.63 -34.64
CA PRO A 250 -7.96 -6.25 -35.47
C PRO A 250 -7.69 -7.72 -35.78
N LEU A 251 -6.42 -8.16 -35.72
CA LEU A 251 -6.03 -9.55 -36.00
C LEU A 251 -6.31 -10.49 -34.82
N LYS A 252 -6.39 -9.95 -33.60
CA LYS A 252 -6.63 -10.69 -32.36
C LYS A 252 -7.69 -9.96 -31.53
N PRO A 253 -8.97 -10.03 -31.92
CA PRO A 253 -10.06 -9.31 -31.26
C PRO A 253 -10.16 -9.62 -29.76
N GLU A 254 -9.82 -10.84 -29.35
CA GLU A 254 -9.77 -11.28 -27.97
C GLU A 254 -8.82 -10.44 -27.11
N LEU A 255 -7.75 -9.87 -27.68
CA LEU A 255 -6.76 -9.03 -27.00
C LEU A 255 -6.91 -7.52 -27.29
N CYS A 256 -7.82 -7.15 -28.18
CA CYS A 256 -7.95 -5.77 -28.65
C CYS A 256 -8.47 -4.85 -27.54
N PRO A 257 -7.69 -3.86 -27.06
CA PRO A 257 -8.11 -2.96 -25.99
C PRO A 257 -9.27 -2.04 -26.41
N VAL A 258 -9.26 -1.55 -27.64
CA VAL A 258 -10.33 -0.70 -28.18
C VAL A 258 -11.65 -1.47 -28.25
N LEU A 259 -11.62 -2.72 -28.75
CA LEU A 259 -12.82 -3.58 -28.77
C LEU A 259 -13.30 -3.92 -27.35
N ALA A 260 -12.37 -4.17 -26.42
CA ALA A 260 -12.73 -4.45 -25.04
C ALA A 260 -13.46 -3.28 -24.37
N ILE A 261 -12.94 -2.06 -24.53
CA ILE A 261 -13.62 -0.84 -24.04
C ILE A 261 -14.99 -0.69 -24.72
N ALA A 262 -15.07 -0.78 -26.04
CA ALA A 262 -16.31 -0.57 -26.78
C ALA A 262 -17.41 -1.57 -26.38
N THR A 263 -17.07 -2.85 -26.23
CA THR A 263 -18.02 -3.89 -25.80
C THR A 263 -18.43 -3.73 -24.34
N PHE A 264 -17.53 -3.30 -23.46
CA PHE A 264 -17.86 -2.97 -22.08
C PHE A 264 -18.81 -1.76 -21.99
N TRP A 265 -18.56 -0.71 -22.77
CA TRP A 265 -19.42 0.46 -22.86
C TRP A 265 -20.80 0.15 -23.42
N ALA A 266 -20.89 -0.69 -24.44
CA ALA A 266 -22.16 -1.11 -25.01
C ALA A 266 -23.05 -1.91 -24.04
N THR A 267 -22.47 -2.50 -22.98
CA THR A 267 -23.16 -3.44 -22.08
C THR A 267 -23.32 -2.95 -20.64
N SER A 268 -22.76 -1.79 -20.30
CA SER A 268 -22.72 -1.24 -18.94
C SER A 268 -23.49 0.08 -18.81
N SER A 269 -23.92 0.40 -17.59
CA SER A 269 -24.54 1.69 -17.26
C SER A 269 -23.51 2.59 -16.58
N PHE A 270 -23.50 3.87 -16.95
CA PHE A 270 -22.55 4.88 -16.47
C PHE A 270 -23.24 6.08 -15.81
N ILE A 271 -24.51 5.93 -15.44
CA ILE A 271 -25.29 7.02 -14.86
C ILE A 271 -24.63 7.45 -13.54
N GLY A 272 -24.17 8.71 -13.50
CA GLY A 272 -23.56 9.31 -12.30
C GLY A 272 -22.11 8.92 -12.03
N ASP A 273 -21.41 8.27 -12.96
CA ASP A 273 -20.00 7.89 -12.79
C ASP A 273 -19.19 8.12 -14.08
N ASP A 274 -18.20 8.99 -13.99
CA ASP A 274 -17.30 9.39 -15.08
C ASP A 274 -16.04 8.50 -15.15
N ARG A 275 -15.94 7.45 -14.32
CA ARG A 275 -14.86 6.48 -14.38
C ARG A 275 -15.07 5.47 -15.49
N LEU A 276 -13.97 5.04 -16.09
CA LEU A 276 -13.96 3.94 -17.06
C LEU A 276 -14.60 2.67 -16.50
N PHE A 277 -14.43 2.42 -15.19
CA PHE A 277 -15.04 1.30 -14.49
C PHE A 277 -15.94 1.82 -13.35
N PRO A 278 -17.27 1.91 -13.57
CA PRO A 278 -18.18 2.57 -12.63
C PRO A 278 -18.46 1.72 -11.39
N GLY A 279 -18.64 2.37 -10.23
CA GLY A 279 -18.92 1.76 -8.94
C GLY A 279 -17.71 1.68 -7.98
N SER A 280 -17.92 1.11 -6.79
CA SER A 280 -16.88 0.91 -5.78
C SER A 280 -16.34 -0.54 -5.78
N ASN A 281 -15.20 -0.75 -5.12
CA ASN A 281 -14.63 -2.09 -4.89
C ASN A 281 -14.37 -2.93 -6.16
N GLN A 282 -13.98 -2.28 -7.26
CA GLN A 282 -13.70 -2.95 -8.54
C GLN A 282 -12.63 -4.05 -8.45
N TYR A 283 -11.65 -3.88 -7.55
CA TYR A 283 -10.66 -4.92 -7.29
C TYR A 283 -11.30 -6.20 -6.75
N GLU A 284 -12.22 -6.07 -5.78
CA GLU A 284 -12.92 -7.22 -5.21
C GLU A 284 -13.90 -7.82 -6.22
N ARG A 285 -14.59 -6.99 -7.01
CA ARG A 285 -15.41 -7.44 -8.14
C ARG A 285 -14.60 -8.31 -9.09
N PHE A 286 -13.39 -7.88 -9.45
CA PHE A 286 -12.48 -8.67 -10.29
C PHE A 286 -12.07 -9.99 -9.64
N CYS A 287 -11.70 -9.97 -8.35
CA CYS A 287 -11.35 -11.19 -7.61
C CYS A 287 -12.49 -12.20 -7.47
N LYS A 288 -13.74 -11.81 -7.71
CA LYS A 288 -14.89 -12.74 -7.76
C LYS A 288 -15.10 -13.37 -9.14
N CYS A 289 -14.42 -12.86 -10.17
CA CYS A 289 -14.57 -13.33 -11.54
C CYS A 289 -13.59 -14.44 -11.93
N LEU A 290 -12.44 -14.53 -11.26
CA LEU A 290 -11.36 -15.51 -11.46
C LEU A 290 -10.97 -16.13 -10.13
#